data_AF-A0A920HWU4-F1
#
_entry.id   AF-A0A920HWU4-F1
#
_cell.length_a   1.000
_cell.length_b   1.000
_cell.length_c   1.000
_cell.angle_alpha   90.00
_cell.angle_beta   90.00
_cell.angle_gamma   90.00
#
_symmetry.space_group_name_H-M   'P 1'
#
loop_
_entity.id
_entity.type
_entity.pdbx_description
1 polymer ?
#
loop_
_entity_poly.entity_id
_entity_poly.type
_entity_poly.pdbx_seq_one_letter_code
_entity_poly.pdbx_strand_id
1 'polypeptide(L)'
;MLINMLDSLKNYENLNIGLRVYGNRSSFPPQDCNDSHLEVEFLPTKKAIKKIKHKLNYIQAKGSSPIAYSLEKGANDFINSKSRNIVILITDGKERMSNGSLCCF
;
A
#
# COMPACT_ATOMS: atom_id res chain seq x y z
N MET A 1 8.23 -12.63 -4.20
CA MET A 1 7.13 -12.34 -5.16
C MET A 1 7.08 -10.86 -5.53
N LEU A 2 6.74 -9.93 -4.62
CA LEU A 2 6.66 -8.49 -4.91
C LEU A 2 7.96 -7.86 -5.46
N ILE A 3 9.12 -8.23 -4.91
CA ILE A 3 10.42 -7.76 -5.39
C ILE A 3 10.65 -8.09 -6.87
N ASN A 4 10.30 -9.31 -7.29
CA ASN A 4 10.49 -9.75 -8.68
C ASN A 4 9.57 -8.97 -9.63
N MET A 5 8.32 -8.71 -9.22
CA MET A 5 7.38 -7.89 -9.98
C MET A 5 7.91 -6.46 -10.18
N LEU A 6 8.49 -5.87 -9.14
CA LEU A 6 9.13 -4.55 -9.22
C LEU A 6 10.32 -4.57 -10.17
N ASP A 7 11.13 -5.63 -10.17
CA ASP A 7 12.26 -5.76 -11.09
C ASP A 7 11.80 -5.86 -12.56
N SER A 8 10.68 -6.52 -12.85
CA SER A 8 10.08 -6.54 -14.20
C SER A 8 9.63 -5.15 -14.68
N LEU A 9 9.35 -4.22 -13.77
CA LEU A 9 8.94 -2.86 -14.10
C LEU A 9 10.12 -1.89 -14.29
N LYS A 10 11.35 -2.29 -13.97
CA LYS A 10 12.51 -1.40 -13.86
C LYS A 10 12.83 -0.57 -15.13
N ASN A 11 12.49 -1.09 -16.30
CA ASN A 11 12.84 -0.48 -17.59
C ASN A 11 11.73 0.40 -18.20
N TYR A 12 10.61 0.60 -17.50
CA TYR A 12 9.54 1.50 -17.96
C TYR A 12 9.82 2.95 -17.51
N GLU A 13 10.07 3.83 -18.47
CA GLU A 13 10.49 5.22 -18.22
C GLU A 13 9.31 6.18 -17.93
N ASN A 14 8.10 5.87 -18.40
CA ASN A 14 6.89 6.67 -18.20
C ASN A 14 5.97 6.08 -17.11
N LEU A 15 6.57 5.59 -16.02
CA LEU A 15 5.85 4.97 -14.92
C LEU A 15 6.29 5.60 -13.59
N ASN A 16 5.30 6.03 -12.81
CA ASN A 16 5.48 6.43 -11.43
C ASN A 16 4.88 5.37 -10.53
N ILE A 17 5.61 4.98 -9.49
CA ILE A 17 5.19 3.93 -8.56
C ILE A 17 5.23 4.51 -7.14
N GLY A 18 4.16 4.30 -6.39
CA GLY A 18 4.07 4.53 -4.95
C GLY A 18 3.81 3.21 -4.21
N LEU A 19 3.99 3.23 -2.88
CA LEU A 19 3.66 2.11 -2.00
C LEU A 19 2.87 2.63 -0.80
N ARG A 20 1.63 2.18 -0.68
CA ARG A 20 0.82 2.29 0.52
C ARG A 20 0.76 0.94 1.23
N VAL A 21 0.87 0.96 2.56
CA VAL A 21 0.84 -0.23 3.41
C VAL A 21 -0.18 0.00 4.50
N TYR A 22 -0.88 -1.06 4.91
CA TYR A 22 -1.84 -1.03 6.00
C TYR A 22 -1.50 -2.06 7.06
N GLY A 23 -1.94 -1.82 8.29
CA GLY A 23 -1.79 -2.75 9.40
C GLY A 23 -0.34 -2.99 9.84
N ASN A 24 0.59 -2.10 9.49
CA ASN A 24 2.01 -2.25 9.74
C ASN A 24 2.53 -1.38 10.90
N ARG A 25 1.73 -0.45 11.43
CA ARG A 25 2.16 0.48 12.48
C ARG A 25 1.49 0.20 13.83
N SER A 26 0.25 -0.25 13.82
CA SER A 26 -0.54 -0.49 15.02
C SER A 26 -0.62 -1.99 15.31
N SER A 27 -0.34 -2.39 16.56
CA SER A 27 -0.51 -3.77 17.02
C SER A 27 -1.95 -4.02 17.45
N PHE A 28 -2.48 -5.22 17.20
CA PHE A 28 -3.75 -5.66 17.78
C PHE A 28 -3.50 -6.50 19.04
N PRO A 29 -4.26 -6.29 20.15
CA PRO A 29 -5.32 -5.30 20.39
C PRO A 29 -4.80 -3.95 20.97
N PRO A 30 -5.55 -2.82 20.82
CA PRO A 30 -6.86 -2.67 20.19
C PRO A 30 -6.80 -2.62 18.65
N GLN A 31 -7.96 -2.70 17.99
CA GLN A 31 -8.04 -2.56 16.52
C GLN A 31 -7.90 -1.10 16.10
N ASP A 32 -7.02 -0.86 15.12
CA ASP A 32 -6.86 0.42 14.44
C ASP A 32 -7.32 0.28 12.98
N CYS A 33 -8.50 0.83 12.67
CA CYS A 33 -9.06 0.84 11.31
C CYS A 33 -8.49 1.97 10.43
N ASN A 34 -7.60 2.81 10.97
CA ASN A 34 -7.00 3.93 10.26
C ASN A 34 -5.51 3.72 9.96
N ASP A 35 -4.93 2.57 10.33
CA ASP A 35 -3.55 2.18 10.03
C ASP A 35 -3.36 1.94 8.53
N SER A 36 -3.15 3.02 7.79
CA SER A 36 -2.88 3.05 6.36
C SER A 36 -1.99 4.23 6.01
N HIS A 37 -0.83 3.95 5.42
CA HIS A 37 0.19 4.96 5.20
C HIS A 37 0.85 4.85 3.83
N LEU A 38 1.04 5.99 3.18
CA LEU A 38 1.90 6.11 2.02
C LEU A 38 3.36 6.01 2.50
N GLU A 39 3.93 4.81 2.41
CA GLU A 39 5.28 4.52 2.86
C GLU A 39 6.34 4.93 1.83
N VAL A 40 5.96 4.95 0.55
CA VAL A 40 6.77 5.52 -0.54
C VAL A 40 5.85 6.34 -1.42
N GLU A 41 6.14 7.64 -1.54
CA GLU A 41 5.48 8.56 -2.48
C GLU A 41 5.64 8.10 -3.94
N PHE A 42 4.79 8.61 -4.84
CA PHE A 42 4.91 8.31 -6.27
C PHE A 42 6.21 8.91 -6.83
N LEU A 43 7.10 8.03 -7.30
CA LEU A 43 8.40 8.40 -7.87
C LEU A 43 8.65 7.70 -9.20
N PRO A 44 9.53 8.22 -10.06
CA PRO A 44 9.97 7.52 -11.26
C PRO A 44 10.51 6.13 -10.93
N THR A 45 10.19 5.14 -11.76
CA THR A 45 10.38 3.70 -11.51
C THR A 45 11.71 3.33 -10.84
N LYS A 46 12.85 3.80 -11.37
CA LYS A 46 14.19 3.48 -10.84
C LYS A 46 14.36 3.92 -9.37
N LYS A 47 13.85 5.10 -9.00
CA LYS A 47 13.91 5.64 -7.63
C LYS A 47 12.91 4.93 -6.72
N ALA A 48 11.68 4.72 -7.21
CA ALA A 48 10.62 4.05 -6.47
C ALA A 48 11.03 2.63 -6.08
N ILE A 49 11.50 1.81 -7.02
CA ILE A 49 11.89 0.41 -6.77
C ILE A 49 12.95 0.34 -5.67
N LYS A 50 13.98 1.20 -5.70
CA LYS A 50 15.01 1.23 -4.66
C LYS A 50 14.42 1.53 -3.28
N LYS A 51 13.58 2.57 -3.17
CA LYS A 51 12.93 2.95 -1.91
C LYS A 51 11.98 1.85 -1.40
N ILE A 52 11.18 1.26 -2.29
CA ILE A 52 10.24 0.19 -1.98
C ILE A 52 10.97 -1.05 -1.47
N LYS A 53 12.01 -1.51 -2.17
CA LYS A 53 12.82 -2.67 -1.72
C LYS A 53 13.39 -2.44 -0.33
N HIS A 54 13.95 -1.26 -0.08
CA HIS A 54 14.44 -0.91 1.25
C HIS A 54 13.33 -0.96 2.30
N LYS A 55 12.17 -0.37 2.02
CA LYS A 55 11.06 -0.33 2.96
C LYS A 55 10.48 -1.71 3.28
N LEU A 56 10.34 -2.57 2.26
CA LEU A 56 9.84 -3.93 2.41
C LEU A 56 10.69 -4.80 3.35
N ASN A 57 11.99 -4.53 3.46
CA ASN A 57 12.86 -5.26 4.39
C ASN A 57 12.52 -5.02 5.87
N TYR A 58 11.80 -3.94 6.19
CA TYR A 58 11.49 -3.54 7.57
C TYR A 58 9.99 -3.52 7.87
N ILE A 59 9.12 -3.67 6.87
CA ILE A 59 7.67 -3.76 7.08
C ILE A 59 7.35 -5.10 7.73
N GLN A 60 6.56 -5.04 8.80
CA GLN A 60 6.02 -6.21 9.48
C GLN A 60 4.50 -6.04 9.60
N ALA A 61 3.76 -7.12 9.41
CA ALA A 61 2.33 -7.15 9.68
C ALA A 61 2.12 -7.18 11.21
N LYS A 62 1.38 -6.20 11.75
CA LYS A 62 1.16 -6.05 13.20
C LYS A 62 -0.31 -6.01 13.58
N GLY A 63 -1.13 -5.38 12.74
CA GLY A 63 -2.46 -4.92 13.10
C GLY A 63 -3.57 -5.59 12.32
N SER A 64 -4.58 -4.77 12.01
CA SER A 64 -5.77 -5.16 11.26
C SER A 64 -5.61 -4.85 9.77
N SER A 65 -6.60 -5.24 8.96
CA SER A 65 -6.60 -5.07 7.51
C SER A 65 -7.64 -4.03 7.05
N PRO A 66 -7.44 -2.72 7.26
CA PRO A 66 -8.38 -1.68 6.84
C PRO A 66 -8.30 -1.44 5.32
N ILE A 67 -8.88 -2.37 4.54
CA ILE A 67 -8.72 -2.41 3.08
C ILE A 67 -9.49 -1.25 2.45
N ALA A 68 -10.74 -1.02 2.83
CA ALA A 68 -11.56 0.04 2.26
C ALA A 68 -10.95 1.43 2.50
N TYR A 69 -10.56 1.71 3.76
CA TYR A 69 -9.87 2.95 4.12
C TYR A 69 -8.56 3.13 3.34
N SER A 70 -7.79 2.05 3.16
CA SER A 70 -6.54 2.11 2.39
C SER A 70 -6.74 2.39 0.92
N LEU A 71 -7.81 1.86 0.31
CA LEU A 71 -8.17 2.16 -1.08
C LEU A 71 -8.66 3.61 -1.23
N GLU A 72 -9.47 4.10 -0.28
CA GLU A 72 -9.92 5.50 -0.24
C GLU A 72 -8.73 6.47 -0.15
N LYS A 73 -7.80 6.24 0.79
CA LYS A 73 -6.58 7.05 0.89
C LYS A 73 -5.67 6.87 -0.31
N GLY A 74 -5.55 5.65 -0.83
CA GLY A 74 -4.78 5.35 -2.04
C GLY A 74 -5.26 6.11 -3.28
N ALA A 75 -6.57 6.30 -3.44
CA ALA A 75 -7.12 7.12 -4.52
C ALA A 75 -6.66 8.58 -4.46
N ASN A 76 -6.41 9.10 -3.25
CA ASN A 76 -5.93 10.47 -3.03
C ASN A 76 -4.41 10.61 -3.17
N ASP A 77 -3.65 9.51 -3.27
CA ASP A 77 -2.19 9.56 -3.43
C ASP A 77 -1.76 9.82 -4.89
N PHE A 78 -2.67 9.66 -5.86
CA PHE A 78 -2.37 9.91 -7.26
C PHE A 78 -2.13 11.40 -7.51
N ILE A 79 -1.09 11.70 -8.31
CA ILE A 79 -0.79 13.07 -8.73
C ILE A 79 -1.82 13.50 -9.79
N ASN A 80 -2.42 14.69 -9.63
CA ASN A 80 -3.40 15.29 -10.54
C ASN A 80 -2.81 15.61 -11.93
N SER A 81 -2.49 14.57 -12.70
CA SER A 81 -1.96 14.63 -14.05
C SER A 81 -2.76 13.69 -14.95
N LYS A 82 -2.92 14.03 -16.23
CA LYS A 82 -3.57 13.15 -17.21
C LYS A 82 -2.73 11.88 -17.38
N SER A 83 -3.07 10.84 -16.63
CA SER A 83 -2.34 9.58 -16.56
C SER A 83 -3.31 8.43 -16.31
N ARG A 84 -2.87 7.21 -16.63
CA ARG A 84 -3.64 5.99 -16.33
C ARG A 84 -3.28 5.53 -14.92
N ASN A 85 -4.21 5.72 -13.98
CA ASN A 85 -4.04 5.29 -12.60
C ASN A 85 -4.38 3.80 -12.45
N ILE A 86 -3.49 3.05 -11.81
CA ILE A 86 -3.65 1.61 -11.58
C ILE A 86 -3.35 1.33 -10.10
N VAL A 87 -4.25 0.61 -9.43
CA VAL A 87 -4.05 0.10 -8.07
C VAL A 87 -3.86 -1.41 -8.16
N ILE A 88 -2.81 -1.91 -7.52
CA ILE A 88 -2.53 -3.34 -7.38
C ILE A 88 -2.58 -3.67 -5.89
N LEU A 89 -3.67 -4.31 -5.46
CA LEU A 89 -3.84 -4.74 -4.08
C LEU A 89 -3.22 -6.12 -3.90
N ILE A 90 -2.29 -6.23 -2.94
CA ILE A 90 -1.69 -7.50 -2.53
C ILE A 90 -2.19 -7.78 -1.12
N THR A 91 -3.01 -8.81 -0.96
CA THR A 91 -3.58 -9.24 0.31
C THR A 91 -3.62 -10.77 0.38
N ASP A 92 -3.52 -11.34 1.57
CA ASP A 92 -3.67 -12.77 1.85
C ASP A 92 -5.14 -13.18 2.09
N GLY A 93 -6.05 -12.21 2.23
CA GLY A 93 -7.48 -12.50 2.35
C GLY A 93 -8.29 -11.42 3.06
N LYS A 94 -9.47 -11.81 3.53
CA LYS A 94 -10.58 -10.94 4.00
C LYS A 94 -10.14 -9.83 4.96
N GLU A 95 -10.83 -8.70 4.82
CA GLU A 95 -10.84 -7.63 5.81
C GLU A 95 -11.31 -8.16 7.18
N ARG A 96 -10.57 -7.82 8.24
CA ARG A 96 -10.90 -8.23 9.61
C ARG A 96 -12.12 -7.44 10.11
N MET A 97 -13.14 -8.17 10.54
CA MET A 97 -14.33 -7.64 11.23
C MET A 97 -14.14 -7.74 12.75
N SER A 98 -14.47 -6.68 13.50
CA SER A 98 -14.76 -6.78 14.94
C SER A 98 -16.22 -6.39 15.16
N ASN A 99 -16.94 -7.17 15.97
CA ASN A 99 -18.31 -6.88 16.40
C ASN A 99 -19.33 -6.67 15.27
N GLY A 100 -19.18 -7.37 14.14
CA GLY A 100 -20.13 -7.30 13.02
C GLY A 100 -20.01 -6.05 12.14
N SER A 101 -19.14 -5.10 12.49
CA SER A 101 -18.71 -4.03 11.59
C SER A 101 -17.37 -4.40 10.95
N LEU A 102 -17.34 -4.33 9.62
CA LEU A 102 -16.11 -4.22 8.84
C LEU A 102 -15.35 -2.96 9.33
N CYS A 103 -14.04 -2.84 9.08
CA CYS A 103 -13.38 -1.52 9.10
C CYS A 103 -13.88 -0.62 7.94
N CYS A 104 -15.20 -0.58 7.69
CA CYS A 104 -15.84 0.22 6.66
C CYS A 104 -16.93 1.09 7.29
N PHE A 105 -16.66 2.40 7.20
CA PHE A 105 -17.53 3.56 7.43
C PHE A 105 -18.10 3.74 8.84
#